data_AF-A0A535EAY5-F1
#
_entry.id   AF-A0A535EAY5-F1
#
_cell.length_a   1.000
_cell.length_b   1.000
_cell.length_c   1.000
_cell.angle_alpha   90.00
_cell.angle_beta   90.00
_cell.angle_gamma   90.00
#
_symmetry.space_group_name_H-M   'P 1'
#
loop_
_entity.id
_entity.type
_entity.pdbx_description
1 polymer ?
#
loop_
_entity_poly.entity_id
_entity_poly.type
_entity_poly.pdbx_seq_one_letter_code
_entity_poly.pdbx_strand_id
1 'polypeptide(L)'
;MRIGILTGGGDAPGLNAAIRAVVRVAHRAGHSTSGIENGWAGALEGRMDELLPRDVRGILPLGGTILGTSRTNPLKEPDGLQRAIVQLRSHGVDAVVAMGGDDTLSVAAALHEAGCPVVGVPKTIDNDLSATDFCIGFDTAVGIVAEALDRLHTTASAHHRVMVVEVMGRDVGWVAALLPDPRCRGEGVPRPHRGRVEGLGGRGERAPRPLIGPRPGPAVSPGGSSRRRLPPTERPAGAGPPSSAVRSWPGRRWPCRRQRNGTDGRTGETALAGALLGHR
;
A
#
# COMPACT_ATOMS: atom_id res chain seq x y z
N MET A 1 15.87 1.78 30.74
CA MET A 1 16.26 2.09 29.35
C MET A 1 15.45 3.28 28.86
N ARG A 2 16.01 4.07 27.95
CA ARG A 2 15.32 5.10 27.16
C ARG A 2 15.13 4.58 25.72
N ILE A 3 13.90 4.52 25.27
CA ILE A 3 13.51 3.98 23.96
C ILE A 3 13.19 5.13 23.00
N GLY A 4 13.93 5.25 21.90
CA GLY A 4 13.65 6.19 20.82
C GLY A 4 12.56 5.65 19.90
N ILE A 5 11.61 6.48 19.48
CA ILE A 5 10.48 6.11 18.62
C ILE A 5 10.52 7.01 17.39
N LEU A 6 10.50 6.43 16.20
CA LEU A 6 10.49 7.20 14.95
C LEU A 6 9.50 6.63 13.94
N THR A 7 8.96 7.51 13.10
CA THR A 7 8.11 7.16 11.95
C THR A 7 8.77 7.62 10.66
N GLY A 8 9.00 6.69 9.72
CA GLY A 8 9.69 6.94 8.46
C GLY A 8 8.86 6.61 7.20
N GLY A 9 9.20 7.28 6.09
CA GLY A 9 8.54 7.10 4.80
C GLY A 9 7.22 7.86 4.68
N GLY A 10 6.29 7.37 3.84
CA GLY A 10 4.92 7.92 3.78
C GLY A 10 4.14 7.59 5.06
N ASP A 11 3.27 8.48 5.51
CA ASP A 11 2.41 8.21 6.65
C ASP A 11 1.35 7.14 6.32
N ALA A 12 0.76 6.55 7.35
CA ALA A 12 -0.29 5.57 7.21
C ALA A 12 -1.24 5.64 8.42
N PRO A 13 -2.53 5.33 8.25
CA PRO A 13 -3.45 5.23 9.38
C PRO A 13 -2.95 4.24 10.44
N GLY A 14 -3.11 4.58 11.71
CA GLY A 14 -2.73 3.72 12.84
C GLY A 14 -1.33 3.96 13.42
N LEU A 15 -0.51 4.84 12.82
CA LEU A 15 0.80 5.20 13.39
C LEU A 15 0.69 5.78 14.81
N ASN A 16 -0.25 6.70 15.03
CA ASN A 16 -0.50 7.27 16.36
C ASN A 16 -0.92 6.20 17.39
N ALA A 17 -1.62 5.16 16.96
CA ALA A 17 -1.96 4.02 17.82
C ALA A 17 -0.72 3.20 18.19
N ALA A 18 0.19 2.98 17.24
CA ALA A 18 1.46 2.30 17.47
C ALA A 18 2.37 3.09 18.42
N ILE A 19 2.55 4.40 18.19
CA ILE A 19 3.32 5.30 19.07
C ILE A 19 2.75 5.23 20.50
N ARG A 20 1.43 5.38 20.63
CA ARG A 20 0.76 5.30 21.94
C ARG A 20 0.98 3.95 22.61
N ALA A 21 0.91 2.85 21.87
CA ALA A 21 1.13 1.51 22.43
C ALA A 21 2.54 1.38 22.99
N VAL A 22 3.57 1.79 22.24
CA VAL A 22 4.97 1.74 22.67
C VAL A 22 5.17 2.59 23.93
N VAL A 23 4.74 3.86 23.91
CA VAL A 23 4.88 4.77 25.07
C VAL A 23 4.19 4.21 26.32
N ARG A 24 2.97 3.68 26.19
CA ARG A 24 2.21 3.15 27.33
C ARG A 24 2.81 1.86 27.89
N VAL A 25 3.31 0.98 27.03
CA VAL A 25 3.94 -0.29 27.46
C VAL A 25 5.30 -0.01 28.09
N ALA A 26 6.13 0.83 27.46
CA ALA A 26 7.43 1.24 27.99
C ALA A 26 7.29 1.88 29.38
N HIS A 27 6.34 2.81 29.54
CA HIS A 27 6.10 3.46 30.83
C HIS A 27 5.67 2.47 31.92
N ARG A 28 4.80 1.49 31.60
CA ARG A 28 4.40 0.44 32.55
C ARG A 28 5.56 -0.48 32.94
N ALA A 29 6.52 -0.67 32.05
CA ALA A 29 7.75 -1.43 32.30
C ALA A 29 8.84 -0.61 33.03
N GLY A 30 8.57 0.65 33.41
CA GLY A 30 9.55 1.52 34.06
C GLY A 30 10.63 2.05 33.10
N HIS A 31 10.35 2.12 31.81
CA HIS A 31 11.23 2.70 30.80
C HIS A 31 10.76 4.10 30.39
N SER A 32 11.71 4.95 29.97
CA SER A 32 11.42 6.26 29.38
C SER A 32 11.38 6.17 27.86
N THR A 33 10.71 7.13 27.22
CA THR A 33 10.55 7.17 25.76
C THR A 33 10.94 8.53 25.20
N SER A 34 11.58 8.53 24.04
CA SER A 34 11.89 9.74 23.27
C SER A 34 11.24 9.66 21.90
N GLY A 35 10.53 10.70 21.49
CA GLY A 35 10.04 10.86 20.13
C GLY A 35 11.13 11.48 19.27
N ILE A 36 11.49 10.82 18.18
CA ILE A 36 12.45 11.32 17.20
C ILE A 36 11.66 11.97 16.08
N GLU A 37 11.86 13.28 15.90
CA GLU A 37 11.08 14.06 14.94
C GLU A 37 11.45 13.72 13.49
N ASN A 38 10.45 13.66 12.62
CA ASN A 38 10.63 13.50 11.19
C ASN A 38 11.49 12.27 10.81
N GLY A 39 11.33 11.17 11.54
CA GLY A 39 11.98 9.90 11.20
C GLY A 39 13.50 9.94 11.33
N TRP A 40 14.20 9.36 10.34
CA TRP A 40 15.66 9.33 10.36
C TRP A 40 16.33 10.70 10.19
N ALA A 41 15.62 11.70 9.65
CA ALA A 41 16.14 13.07 9.59
C ALA A 41 16.42 13.61 11.00
N GLY A 42 15.42 13.58 11.90
CA GLY A 42 15.64 14.01 13.28
C GLY A 42 16.63 13.13 14.02
N ALA A 43 16.76 11.85 13.67
CA ALA A 43 17.81 11.01 14.23
C ALA A 43 19.22 11.51 13.87
N LEU A 44 19.43 11.99 12.64
CA LEU A 44 20.70 12.57 12.19
C LEU A 44 20.96 13.95 12.79
N GLU A 45 19.89 14.73 13.00
CA GLU A 45 19.97 16.11 13.49
C GLU A 45 19.89 16.21 15.02
N GLY A 46 19.66 15.10 15.73
CA GLY A 46 19.50 15.08 17.19
C GLY A 46 18.17 15.69 17.67
N ARG A 47 17.13 15.72 16.83
CA ARG A 47 15.80 16.22 17.23
C ARG A 47 15.02 15.12 17.94
N MET A 48 15.18 15.05 19.26
CA MET A 48 14.60 14.01 20.11
C MET A 48 14.06 14.61 21.40
N ASP A 49 12.74 14.56 21.58
CA ASP A 49 12.07 15.05 22.77
C ASP A 49 11.50 13.91 23.61
N GLU A 50 11.33 14.14 24.91
CA GLU A 50 10.70 13.16 25.78
C GLU A 50 9.22 12.97 25.42
N LEU A 51 8.79 11.72 25.27
CA LEU A 51 7.38 11.36 25.12
C LEU A 51 6.88 10.74 26.41
N LEU A 52 5.88 11.33 27.02
CA LEU A 52 5.27 10.83 28.25
C LEU A 52 3.85 10.31 27.97
N PRO A 53 3.28 9.48 28.88
CA PRO A 53 1.93 8.95 28.71
C PRO A 53 0.85 10.01 28.52
N ARG A 54 1.13 11.26 28.95
CA ARG A 54 0.24 12.40 28.78
C ARG A 54 0.22 12.94 27.35
N ASP A 55 1.34 12.86 26.64
CA ASP A 55 1.52 13.42 25.30
C ASP A 55 0.87 12.51 24.23
N VAL A 56 0.67 11.24 24.57
CA VAL A 56 -0.02 10.26 23.71
C VAL A 56 -1.51 10.06 24.06
N ARG A 57 -2.11 11.01 24.79
CA ARG A 57 -3.58 11.02 25.02
C ARG A 57 -4.29 11.74 23.88
N GLY A 58 -5.47 11.24 23.50
CA GLY A 58 -6.28 11.87 22.46
C GLY A 58 -5.77 11.73 21.03
N ILE A 59 -4.62 11.07 20.81
CA ILE A 59 -4.02 10.96 19.47
C ILE A 59 -4.59 9.82 18.61
N LEU A 60 -5.38 8.91 19.20
CA LEU A 60 -5.93 7.75 18.49
C LEU A 60 -6.83 8.09 17.29
N PRO A 61 -7.69 9.12 17.35
CA PRO A 61 -8.50 9.53 16.21
C PRO A 61 -7.73 10.35 15.16
N LEU A 62 -6.50 10.78 15.47
CA LEU A 62 -5.71 11.62 14.56
C LEU A 62 -5.10 10.76 13.45
N GLY A 63 -5.26 11.24 12.21
CA GLY A 63 -4.52 10.72 11.05
C GLY A 63 -3.03 11.07 11.13
N GLY A 64 -2.25 10.47 10.23
CA GLY A 64 -0.81 10.71 10.15
C GLY A 64 -0.04 10.23 11.39
N THR A 65 0.97 11.01 11.78
CA THR A 65 1.87 10.75 12.91
C THR A 65 2.17 12.04 13.66
N ILE A 66 2.09 12.00 15.00
CA ILE A 66 2.47 13.15 15.85
C ILE A 66 3.98 13.47 15.81
N LEU A 67 4.81 12.54 15.33
CA LEU A 67 6.27 12.73 15.24
C LEU A 67 6.71 13.30 13.90
N GLY A 68 5.79 13.47 12.95
CA GLY A 68 6.15 13.76 11.57
C GLY A 68 6.86 12.58 10.89
N THR A 69 7.25 12.76 9.63
CA THR A 69 7.96 11.72 8.87
C THR A 69 8.83 12.36 7.80
N SER A 70 9.88 11.65 7.37
CA SER A 70 10.73 12.05 6.26
C SER A 70 11.06 10.87 5.35
N ARG A 71 11.63 11.18 4.17
CA ARG A 71 12.19 10.19 3.24
C ARG A 71 13.72 10.09 3.35
N THR A 72 14.27 10.49 4.49
CA THR A 72 15.70 10.45 4.74
C THR A 72 16.14 9.02 5.03
N ASN A 73 17.21 8.59 4.36
CA ASN A 73 17.83 7.30 4.59
C ASN A 73 19.32 7.53 4.93
N PRO A 74 19.72 7.35 6.20
CA PRO A 74 21.09 7.52 6.66
C PRO A 74 22.13 6.67 5.91
N LEU A 75 21.72 5.54 5.30
CA LEU A 75 22.62 4.67 4.53
C LEU A 75 23.02 5.29 3.17
N LYS A 76 22.32 6.32 2.72
CA LYS A 76 22.62 7.04 1.46
C LYS A 76 23.53 8.25 1.70
N GLU A 77 23.79 8.62 2.95
CA GLU A 77 24.68 9.71 3.32
C GLU A 77 26.05 9.18 3.76
N PRO A 78 27.15 9.90 3.45
CA PRO A 78 28.45 9.61 4.03
C PRO A 78 28.37 9.64 5.57
N ASP A 79 28.82 8.56 6.21
CA ASP A 79 28.81 8.35 7.67
C ASP A 79 27.44 8.54 8.33
N GLY A 80 26.34 8.48 7.57
CA GLY A 80 25.00 8.79 8.08
C GLY A 80 24.56 7.83 9.19
N LEU A 81 24.82 6.53 9.03
CA LEU A 81 24.51 5.54 10.06
C LEU A 81 25.29 5.80 11.36
N GLN A 82 26.59 6.07 11.27
CA GLN A 82 27.46 6.36 12.40
C GLN A 82 27.04 7.66 13.10
N ARG A 83 26.72 8.70 12.33
CA ARG A 83 26.18 9.96 12.85
C ARG A 83 24.86 9.72 13.61
N ALA A 84 23.93 8.96 13.05
CA ALA A 84 22.69 8.60 13.73
C ALA A 84 22.96 7.83 15.04
N ILE A 85 23.88 6.87 15.05
CA ILE A 85 24.28 6.13 16.26
C ILE A 85 24.85 7.08 17.32
N VAL A 86 25.73 7.99 16.93
CA VAL A 86 26.33 8.99 17.84
C VAL A 86 25.24 9.87 18.44
N GLN A 87 24.28 10.34 17.64
CA GLN A 87 23.17 11.16 18.13
C GLN A 87 22.24 10.40 19.07
N LEU A 88 21.88 9.15 18.73
CA LEU A 88 21.07 8.30 19.60
C LEU A 88 21.76 8.12 20.97
N ARG A 89 23.06 7.82 20.97
CA ARG A 89 23.84 7.65 22.21
C ARG A 89 24.00 8.94 23.00
N SER A 90 24.25 10.08 22.34
CA SER A 90 24.41 11.37 23.02
C SER A 90 23.12 11.83 23.72
N HIS A 91 21.96 11.42 23.20
CA HIS A 91 20.64 11.65 23.80
C HIS A 91 20.22 10.53 24.77
N GLY A 92 21.13 9.59 25.05
CA GLY A 92 20.91 8.48 25.98
C GLY A 92 19.88 7.46 25.50
N VAL A 93 19.62 7.35 24.20
CA VAL A 93 18.71 6.35 23.62
C VAL A 93 19.40 4.99 23.58
N ASP A 94 18.86 4.03 24.34
CA ASP A 94 19.40 2.68 24.48
C ASP A 94 18.87 1.72 23.40
N ALA A 95 17.66 1.98 22.90
CA ALA A 95 16.99 1.16 21.90
C ALA A 95 16.08 2.00 21.00
N VAL A 96 15.87 1.57 19.75
CA VAL A 96 15.01 2.28 18.79
C VAL A 96 13.82 1.42 18.36
N VAL A 97 12.64 2.01 18.29
CA VAL A 97 11.47 1.46 17.60
C VAL A 97 11.27 2.24 16.31
N ALA A 98 11.61 1.61 15.19
CA ALA A 98 11.53 2.20 13.86
C ALA A 98 10.25 1.74 13.15
N MET A 99 9.32 2.65 12.93
CA MET A 99 8.03 2.37 12.28
C MET A 99 8.07 2.83 10.82
N GLY A 100 7.97 1.92 9.86
CA GLY A 100 8.29 2.26 8.48
C GLY A 100 8.03 1.18 7.44
N GLY A 101 8.28 1.53 6.18
CA GLY A 101 8.38 0.58 5.07
C GLY A 101 9.82 0.09 4.86
N ASP A 102 10.10 -0.56 3.73
CA ASP A 102 11.41 -1.15 3.42
C ASP A 102 12.59 -0.19 3.61
N ASP A 103 12.49 1.05 3.13
CA ASP A 103 13.57 2.03 3.24
C ASP A 103 13.87 2.39 4.70
N THR A 104 12.86 2.45 5.57
CA THR A 104 13.05 2.69 7.00
C THR A 104 13.57 1.45 7.73
N LEU A 105 13.04 0.28 7.39
CA LEU A 105 13.39 -0.98 8.06
C LEU A 105 14.77 -1.51 7.63
N SER A 106 15.24 -1.18 6.43
CA SER A 106 16.62 -1.45 6.00
C SER A 106 17.65 -0.69 6.85
N VAL A 107 17.37 0.57 7.19
CA VAL A 107 18.19 1.35 8.14
C VAL A 107 18.14 0.73 9.53
N ALA A 108 16.96 0.26 9.97
CA ALA A 108 16.82 -0.43 11.25
C ALA A 108 17.65 -1.73 11.27
N ALA A 109 17.67 -2.50 10.18
CA ALA A 109 18.52 -3.70 10.07
C ALA A 109 20.01 -3.35 10.14
N ALA A 110 20.47 -2.33 9.42
CA ALA A 110 21.86 -1.88 9.49
C ALA A 110 22.23 -1.35 10.89
N LEU A 111 21.30 -0.69 11.58
CA LEU A 111 21.49 -0.25 12.96
C LEU A 111 21.64 -1.44 13.91
N HIS A 112 20.87 -2.51 13.70
CA HIS A 112 21.01 -3.77 14.43
C HIS A 112 22.38 -4.41 14.22
N GLU A 113 22.82 -4.52 12.97
CA GLU A 113 24.14 -5.07 12.60
C GLU A 113 25.29 -4.27 13.22
N ALA A 114 25.13 -2.97 13.41
CA ALA A 114 26.06 -2.10 14.12
C ALA A 114 26.02 -2.25 15.66
N GLY A 115 25.22 -3.19 16.19
CA GLY A 115 25.13 -3.52 17.61
C GLY A 115 24.16 -2.64 18.42
N CYS A 116 23.33 -1.83 17.77
CA CYS A 116 22.31 -1.04 18.45
C CYS A 116 20.99 -1.82 18.57
N PRO A 117 20.39 -1.95 19.78
CA PRO A 117 19.09 -2.58 19.95
C PRO A 117 18.00 -1.84 19.16
N VAL A 118 17.27 -2.55 18.31
CA VAL A 118 16.24 -1.95 17.46
C VAL A 118 15.12 -2.94 17.16
N VAL A 119 13.89 -2.43 17.09
CA VAL A 119 12.70 -3.16 16.69
C VAL A 119 12.07 -2.44 15.50
N GLY A 120 11.86 -3.19 14.41
CA GLY A 120 11.13 -2.72 13.24
C GLY A 120 9.63 -2.95 13.39
N VAL A 121 8.81 -1.94 13.10
CA VAL A 121 7.35 -2.06 13.04
C VAL A 121 6.88 -1.85 11.60
N PRO A 122 6.27 -2.86 10.96
CA PRO A 122 5.90 -2.81 9.55
C PRO A 122 4.75 -1.83 9.32
N LYS A 123 5.03 -0.77 8.56
CA LYS A 123 4.08 0.27 8.19
C LYS A 123 4.12 0.53 6.70
N THR A 124 3.04 0.18 6.01
CA THR A 124 2.80 0.48 4.59
C THR A 124 1.32 0.24 4.30
N ILE A 125 0.72 1.10 3.47
CA ILE A 125 -0.63 0.87 2.95
C ILE A 125 -0.63 -0.11 1.77
N ASP A 126 0.55 -0.40 1.20
CA ASP A 126 0.71 -1.28 0.04
C ASP A 126 0.73 -2.76 0.47
N ASN A 127 1.01 -3.05 1.76
CA ASN A 127 1.21 -4.38 2.33
C ASN A 127 2.29 -5.20 1.60
N ASP A 128 3.39 -4.54 1.28
CA ASP A 128 4.50 -5.06 0.47
C ASP A 128 5.71 -5.53 1.30
N LEU A 129 5.60 -5.57 2.63
CA LEU A 129 6.69 -6.02 3.50
C LEU A 129 6.67 -7.54 3.68
N SER A 130 7.84 -8.16 3.61
CA SER A 130 8.00 -9.58 3.92
C SER A 130 7.89 -9.86 5.43
N ALA A 131 7.67 -11.12 5.79
CA ALA A 131 7.56 -11.61 7.17
C ALA A 131 6.37 -11.09 8.01
N THR A 132 5.39 -10.41 7.39
CA THR A 132 4.10 -10.09 8.01
C THR A 132 2.96 -10.30 7.02
N ASP A 133 1.81 -10.77 7.49
CA ASP A 133 0.60 -10.88 6.67
C ASP A 133 -0.06 -9.52 6.45
N PHE A 134 0.02 -8.64 7.46
CA PHE A 134 -0.62 -7.33 7.47
C PHE A 134 0.30 -6.24 8.02
N CYS A 135 0.39 -5.13 7.30
CA CYS A 135 1.08 -3.93 7.71
C CYS A 135 0.12 -2.91 8.33
N ILE A 136 0.65 -2.07 9.22
CA ILE A 136 -0.14 -0.97 9.80
C ILE A 136 -0.58 -0.02 8.68
N GLY A 137 -1.88 0.25 8.63
CA GLY A 137 -2.54 1.13 7.67
C GLY A 137 -3.19 0.42 6.48
N PHE A 138 -2.86 -0.84 6.21
CA PHE A 138 -3.39 -1.58 5.07
C PHE A 138 -4.92 -1.79 5.15
N ASP A 139 -5.42 -2.32 6.28
CA ASP A 139 -6.85 -2.59 6.47
C ASP A 139 -7.70 -1.32 6.32
N THR A 140 -7.23 -0.21 6.91
CA THR A 140 -7.89 1.09 6.75
C THR A 140 -7.90 1.56 5.30
N ALA A 141 -6.81 1.36 4.56
CA ALA A 141 -6.76 1.72 3.14
C ALA A 141 -7.77 0.91 2.31
N VAL A 142 -7.87 -0.40 2.53
CA VAL A 142 -8.88 -1.27 1.89
C VAL A 142 -10.29 -0.81 2.24
N GLY A 143 -10.56 -0.50 3.50
CA GLY A 143 -11.86 0.00 3.96
C GLY A 143 -12.28 1.31 3.26
N ILE A 144 -11.37 2.27 3.17
CA ILE A 144 -11.62 3.56 2.49
C ILE A 144 -11.91 3.35 1.00
N VAL A 145 -11.13 2.50 0.32
CA VAL A 145 -11.34 2.21 -1.10
C VAL A 145 -12.67 1.49 -1.33
N ALA A 146 -13.02 0.53 -0.47
CA ALA A 146 -14.31 -0.16 -0.54
C ALA A 146 -15.48 0.81 -0.38
N GLU A 147 -15.41 1.72 0.59
CA GLU A 147 -16.43 2.75 0.79
C GLU A 147 -16.55 3.69 -0.42
N ALA A 148 -15.42 4.10 -1.00
CA ALA A 148 -15.42 4.93 -2.21
C ALA A 148 -16.08 4.20 -3.39
N LEU A 149 -15.84 2.90 -3.55
CA LEU A 149 -16.48 2.08 -4.58
C LEU A 149 -17.98 1.95 -4.37
N ASP A 150 -18.43 1.72 -3.14
CA ASP A 150 -19.85 1.61 -2.80
C ASP A 150 -20.59 2.92 -3.18
N ARG A 151 -19.99 4.08 -2.93
CA ARG A 151 -20.52 5.39 -3.33
C ARG A 151 -20.58 5.57 -4.85
N LEU A 152 -19.62 5.03 -5.59
CA LEU A 152 -19.58 5.13 -7.06
C LEU A 152 -20.49 4.11 -7.76
N HIS A 153 -20.80 2.99 -7.12
CA HIS A 153 -21.58 1.90 -7.72
C HIS A 153 -22.99 2.33 -8.12
N THR A 154 -23.65 3.11 -7.27
CA THR A 154 -25.04 3.57 -7.49
C THR A 154 -25.14 4.49 -8.70
N THR A 155 -24.23 5.45 -8.85
CA THR A 155 -24.19 6.38 -9.98
C THR A 155 -23.76 5.70 -11.29
N ALA A 156 -22.81 4.77 -11.24
CA ALA A 156 -22.40 3.97 -12.39
C ALA A 156 -23.58 3.16 -12.94
N SER A 157 -24.34 2.52 -12.05
CA SER A 157 -25.52 1.71 -12.40
C SER A 157 -26.67 2.55 -12.96
N ALA A 158 -26.97 3.70 -12.33
CA ALA A 158 -28.08 4.57 -12.72
C ALA A 158 -27.90 5.19 -14.11
N HIS A 159 -26.66 5.48 -14.51
CA HIS A 159 -26.36 6.11 -15.79
C HIS A 159 -25.76 5.17 -16.83
N HIS A 160 -25.74 3.85 -16.56
CA HIS A 160 -25.12 2.85 -17.43
C HIS A 160 -23.67 3.19 -17.82
N ARG A 161 -22.89 3.67 -16.85
CA ARG A 161 -21.50 4.11 -17.04
C ARG A 161 -20.52 3.09 -16.50
N VAL A 162 -19.38 2.96 -17.17
CA VAL A 162 -18.20 2.30 -16.62
C VAL A 162 -17.36 3.35 -15.92
N MET A 163 -16.98 3.08 -14.68
CA MET A 163 -16.07 3.93 -13.91
C MET A 163 -14.77 3.18 -13.66
N VAL A 164 -13.64 3.87 -13.69
CA VAL A 164 -12.34 3.28 -13.37
C VAL A 164 -11.80 3.98 -12.13
N VAL A 165 -11.46 3.20 -11.12
CA VAL A 165 -10.90 3.70 -9.86
C VAL A 165 -9.44 3.26 -9.76
N GLU A 166 -8.53 4.22 -9.71
CA GLU A 166 -7.11 3.99 -9.46
C GLU A 166 -6.86 3.98 -7.96
N VAL A 167 -6.19 2.93 -7.47
CA VAL A 167 -5.90 2.75 -6.03
C VAL A 167 -4.41 2.69 -5.77
N MET A 168 -4.02 2.98 -4.52
CA MET A 168 -2.64 2.81 -4.05
C MET A 168 -2.22 1.34 -4.12
N GLY A 169 -0.91 1.08 -4.08
CA GLY A 169 -0.37 -0.28 -4.25
C GLY A 169 1.06 -0.33 -4.78
N ARG A 170 1.64 0.80 -5.21
CA ARG A 170 2.99 0.87 -5.80
C ARG A 170 3.29 -0.30 -6.76
N ASP A 171 4.12 -1.26 -6.36
CA ASP A 171 4.56 -2.40 -7.18
C ASP A 171 3.76 -3.68 -6.90
N VAL A 172 2.76 -3.63 -6.01
CA VAL A 172 1.90 -4.73 -5.58
C VAL A 172 0.41 -4.44 -5.79
N GLY A 173 -0.40 -5.50 -5.78
CA GLY A 173 -1.84 -5.44 -6.05
C GLY A 173 -2.74 -5.68 -4.82
N TRP A 174 -2.19 -5.76 -3.61
CA TRP A 174 -2.92 -6.24 -2.43
C TRP A 174 -4.18 -5.43 -2.12
N VAL A 175 -4.10 -4.10 -2.18
CA VAL A 175 -5.26 -3.23 -1.94
C VAL A 175 -6.37 -3.56 -2.93
N ALA A 176 -6.07 -3.69 -4.22
CA ALA A 176 -7.06 -4.01 -5.24
C ALA A 176 -7.59 -5.45 -5.11
N ALA A 177 -6.72 -6.40 -4.77
CA ALA A 177 -7.05 -7.81 -4.68
C ALA A 177 -7.94 -8.16 -3.48
N LEU A 178 -7.79 -7.44 -2.37
CA LEU A 178 -8.54 -7.67 -1.13
C LEU A 178 -9.84 -6.85 -1.04
N LEU A 179 -10.21 -6.13 -2.10
CA LEU A 179 -11.50 -5.44 -2.14
C LEU A 179 -12.65 -6.46 -2.16
N PRO A 180 -13.67 -6.27 -1.31
CA PRO A 180 -14.85 -7.12 -1.34
C PRO A 180 -15.56 -6.98 -2.69
N ASP A 181 -16.19 -8.07 -3.17
CA ASP A 181 -16.98 -8.02 -4.41
C ASP A 181 -18.12 -7.00 -4.23
N PRO A 182 -18.14 -5.91 -5.01
CA PRO A 182 -19.19 -4.89 -4.90
C PRO A 182 -20.59 -5.46 -5.23
N ARG A 183 -20.68 -6.63 -5.88
CA ARG A 183 -21.95 -7.30 -6.19
C ARG A 183 -22.56 -8.04 -4.99
N CYS A 184 -21.76 -8.39 -3.98
CA CYS A 184 -22.21 -9.17 -2.83
C CYS A 184 -22.74 -8.32 -1.68
N ARG A 185 -22.61 -6.98 -1.75
CA ARG A 185 -23.11 -6.06 -0.72
C ARG A 185 -24.54 -5.62 -1.00
N GLY A 186 -25.47 -6.52 -0.71
CA GLY A 186 -26.93 -6.27 -0.67
C GLY A 186 -27.63 -6.96 0.51
N GLU A 187 -26.95 -7.86 1.21
CA GLU A 187 -27.41 -8.51 2.45
C GLU A 187 -26.27 -8.41 3.47
N GLY A 188 -26.62 -8.29 4.76
CA GLY A 188 -25.74 -7.82 5.86
C GLY A 188 -24.26 -8.20 5.79
N VAL A 189 -23.41 -7.22 6.07
CA VAL A 189 -21.94 -7.28 6.06
C VAL A 189 -21.40 -8.54 6.75
N PRO A 190 -20.79 -9.50 6.02
CA PRO A 190 -20.03 -10.56 6.65
C PRO A 190 -18.69 -9.98 7.12
N ARG A 191 -18.41 -10.06 8.43
CA ARG A 191 -17.06 -9.85 8.96
C ARG A 191 -16.16 -11.01 8.51
N PRO A 192 -14.88 -10.78 8.19
CA PRO A 192 -13.99 -11.86 7.81
C PRO A 192 -13.77 -12.79 9.00
N HIS A 193 -14.31 -14.00 8.92
CA HIS A 193 -13.87 -15.11 9.76
C HIS A 193 -12.44 -15.49 9.39
N ARG A 194 -11.61 -15.73 10.42
CA ARG A 194 -10.25 -16.28 10.31
C ARG A 194 -10.24 -17.51 9.40
N GLY A 195 -9.80 -17.35 8.16
CA GLY A 195 -9.57 -18.42 7.21
C GLY A 195 -8.08 -18.47 6.88
N ARG A 196 -7.43 -19.58 7.24
CA ARG A 196 -6.04 -19.90 6.96
C ARG A 196 -5.80 -19.87 5.45
N VAL A 197 -4.82 -19.09 4.97
CA VAL A 197 -4.41 -19.07 3.57
C VAL A 197 -3.49 -20.28 3.33
N GLU A 198 -4.07 -21.40 2.88
CA GLU A 198 -3.29 -22.49 2.29
C GLU A 198 -3.08 -22.21 0.80
N GLY A 199 -1.83 -22.34 0.36
CA GLY A 199 -1.40 -22.01 -1.00
C GLY A 199 -2.06 -22.91 -2.04
N LEU A 200 -2.75 -22.29 -3.00
CA LEU A 200 -3.30 -22.99 -4.16
C LEU A 200 -2.26 -23.02 -5.29
N GLY A 201 -1.41 -24.05 -5.23
CA GLY A 201 -0.86 -24.68 -6.42
C GLY A 201 -1.98 -25.33 -7.22
N GLY A 202 -1.94 -25.19 -8.54
CA GLY A 202 -3.10 -25.37 -9.41
C GLY A 202 -3.71 -26.77 -9.49
N ARG A 203 -4.99 -26.80 -9.86
CA ARG A 203 -5.60 -27.67 -10.89
C ARG A 203 -6.97 -27.09 -11.22
N GLY A 204 -7.28 -27.04 -12.52
CA GLY A 204 -8.47 -26.40 -13.03
C GLY A 204 -9.73 -27.20 -12.76
N GLU A 205 -10.69 -26.58 -12.09
CA GLU A 205 -12.10 -26.94 -12.16
C GLU A 205 -12.88 -25.69 -12.54
N ARG A 206 -13.71 -25.81 -13.59
CA ARG A 206 -14.47 -24.70 -14.17
C ARG A 206 -15.68 -24.40 -13.28
N ALA A 207 -15.74 -23.18 -12.75
CA ALA A 207 -16.94 -22.68 -12.09
C ALA A 207 -18.12 -22.56 -13.09
N PRO A 208 -19.38 -22.81 -12.68
CA PRO A 208 -20.55 -22.67 -13.54
C PRO A 208 -20.76 -21.21 -13.95
N ARG A 209 -21.06 -20.99 -15.23
CA ARG A 209 -21.31 -19.65 -15.81
C ARG A 209 -22.70 -19.15 -15.38
N PRO A 210 -22.83 -17.94 -14.82
CA PRO A 210 -24.14 -17.35 -14.56
C PRO A 210 -24.81 -16.91 -15.88
N LEU A 211 -26.13 -17.12 -15.95
CA LEU A 211 -27.00 -16.90 -17.13
C LEU A 211 -27.35 -15.43 -17.41
N ILE A 212 -26.74 -14.46 -16.74
CA ILE A 212 -27.01 -13.03 -16.92
C ILE A 212 -25.68 -12.34 -17.24
N GLY A 213 -25.60 -11.67 -18.40
CA GLY A 213 -24.40 -10.95 -18.84
C GLY A 213 -23.94 -9.89 -17.81
N PRO A 214 -22.64 -9.52 -17.80
CA PRO A 214 -22.09 -8.62 -16.80
C PRO A 214 -22.77 -7.24 -16.89
N ARG A 215 -23.38 -6.80 -15.77
CA ARG A 215 -23.88 -5.41 -15.64
C ARG A 215 -22.67 -4.46 -15.59
N PRO A 216 -22.76 -3.25 -16.20
CA PRO A 216 -21.70 -2.26 -16.10
C PRO A 216 -21.50 -1.84 -14.64
N GLY A 217 -20.24 -1.77 -14.20
CA GLY A 217 -19.85 -1.42 -12.84
C GLY A 217 -18.43 -0.87 -12.77
N PRO A 218 -17.99 -0.33 -11.62
CA PRO A 218 -16.65 0.21 -11.48
C PRO A 218 -15.58 -0.89 -11.59
N ALA A 219 -14.50 -0.59 -12.31
CA ALA A 219 -13.30 -1.42 -12.40
C ALA A 219 -12.15 -0.78 -11.61
N VAL A 220 -11.38 -1.58 -10.89
CA VAL A 220 -10.26 -1.12 -10.06
C VAL A 220 -8.94 -1.42 -10.76
N SER A 221 -8.01 -0.46 -10.76
CA SER A 221 -6.66 -0.63 -11.28
C SER A 221 -5.62 -0.22 -10.24
N PRO A 222 -4.61 -1.04 -9.92
CA PRO A 222 -3.53 -0.65 -9.01
C PRO A 222 -2.64 0.42 -9.68
N GLY A 223 -2.24 1.46 -8.94
CA GLY A 223 -1.53 2.63 -9.49
C GLY A 223 -0.18 2.34 -10.16
N GLY A 224 0.45 1.20 -9.89
CA GLY A 224 1.66 0.75 -10.59
C GLY A 224 1.42 0.14 -11.98
N SER A 225 0.22 -0.39 -12.22
CA SER A 225 -0.10 -1.14 -13.46
C SER A 225 -0.22 -0.27 -14.71
N SER A 226 -0.35 1.06 -14.54
CA SER A 226 -0.46 2.02 -15.64
C SER A 226 0.90 2.43 -16.24
N ARG A 227 2.03 1.98 -15.66
CA ARG A 227 3.38 2.30 -16.14
C ARG A 227 3.78 1.50 -17.39
N ARG A 228 3.11 1.73 -18.53
CA ARG A 228 3.77 1.53 -19.84
C ARG A 228 4.80 2.64 -20.01
N ARG A 229 6.09 2.28 -20.12
CA ARG A 229 7.17 3.22 -20.43
C ARG A 229 6.86 3.88 -21.78
N LEU A 230 6.59 5.18 -21.78
CA LEU A 230 6.72 5.99 -22.98
C LEU A 230 8.21 6.06 -23.36
N PRO A 231 8.58 6.05 -24.65
CA PRO A 231 9.96 6.20 -25.09
C PRO A 231 10.56 7.54 -24.60
N PRO A 232 11.91 7.66 -24.52
CA PRO A 232 12.59 8.66 -23.68
C PRO A 232 12.48 10.13 -24.13
N THR A 233 11.64 10.46 -25.09
CA THR A 233 11.64 11.80 -25.72
C THR A 233 10.61 12.78 -25.16
N GLU A 234 9.81 12.40 -24.16
CA GLU A 234 8.75 13.28 -23.62
C GLU A 234 8.65 13.23 -22.09
N ARG A 235 9.69 13.70 -21.37
CA ARG A 235 9.56 14.07 -19.95
C ARG A 235 9.85 15.56 -19.78
N PRO A 236 8.86 16.39 -19.40
CA PRO A 236 9.18 17.72 -18.88
C PRO A 236 9.84 17.57 -17.51
N ALA A 237 10.92 18.32 -17.29
CA ALA A 237 11.63 18.37 -16.01
C ALA A 237 10.73 19.00 -14.93
N GLY A 238 10.59 18.34 -13.77
CA GLY A 238 9.96 18.91 -12.57
C GLY A 238 8.76 18.17 -11.97
N ALA A 239 8.37 17.00 -12.46
CA ALA A 239 7.26 16.25 -11.86
C ALA A 239 7.67 15.54 -10.55
N GLY A 240 7.17 16.04 -9.41
CA GLY A 240 7.15 15.30 -8.13
C GLY A 240 6.35 13.99 -8.24
N PRO A 241 6.40 13.12 -7.20
CA PRO A 241 5.71 11.83 -7.23
C PRO A 241 4.19 12.03 -7.44
N PRO A 242 3.53 11.21 -8.28
CA PRO A 242 2.13 11.42 -8.62
C PRO A 242 1.23 11.17 -7.40
N SER A 243 0.37 12.13 -7.11
CA SER A 243 -0.79 11.97 -6.23
C SER A 243 -1.91 11.22 -6.95
N SER A 244 -2.71 10.48 -6.19
CA SER A 244 -3.92 9.80 -6.66
C SER A 244 -4.83 10.77 -7.42
N ALA A 245 -5.09 10.51 -8.70
CA ALA A 245 -5.99 11.31 -9.52
C ALA A 245 -7.10 10.42 -10.10
N VAL A 246 -8.35 10.80 -9.91
CA VAL A 246 -9.47 10.22 -10.65
C VAL A 246 -9.36 10.70 -12.09
N ARG A 247 -8.89 9.85 -13.00
CA ARG A 247 -8.78 10.18 -14.43
C ARG A 247 -9.98 9.62 -15.18
N SER A 248 -10.85 10.51 -15.66
CA SER A 248 -11.85 10.14 -16.66
C SER A 248 -11.14 9.90 -18.00
N TRP A 249 -11.12 8.65 -18.48
CA TRP A 249 -10.68 8.36 -19.83
C TRP A 249 -11.85 8.56 -20.81
N PRO A 250 -11.70 9.37 -21.87
CA PRO A 250 -12.71 9.41 -22.93
C PRO A 250 -12.80 8.03 -23.59
N GLY A 251 -14.03 7.49 -23.64
CA GLY A 251 -14.30 6.11 -24.00
C GLY A 251 -13.75 5.73 -25.36
N ARG A 252 -12.66 4.94 -25.39
CA ARG A 252 -12.37 4.11 -26.56
C ARG A 252 -13.31 2.91 -26.49
N ARG A 253 -14.17 2.77 -27.51
CA ARG A 253 -15.02 1.59 -27.69
C ARG A 253 -14.12 0.36 -27.75
N TRP A 254 -14.21 -0.50 -26.75
CA TRP A 254 -13.67 -1.85 -26.84
C TRP A 254 -14.51 -2.61 -27.86
N PRO A 255 -13.92 -3.22 -28.91
CA PRO A 255 -14.68 -3.97 -29.89
C PRO A 255 -15.26 -5.22 -29.22
N CYS A 256 -16.56 -5.16 -28.92
CA CYS A 256 -17.34 -6.32 -28.52
C CYS A 256 -17.44 -7.25 -29.74
N ARG A 257 -16.71 -8.37 -29.74
CA ARG A 257 -16.92 -9.45 -30.72
C ARG A 257 -18.36 -9.94 -30.56
N ARG A 258 -19.26 -9.53 -31.46
CA ARG A 258 -20.57 -10.16 -31.62
C ARG A 258 -20.34 -11.62 -32.01
N GLN A 259 -20.68 -12.56 -31.14
CA GLN A 259 -20.94 -13.94 -31.53
C GLN A 259 -22.15 -13.93 -32.46
N ARG A 260 -21.93 -14.19 -33.76
CA ARG A 260 -23.02 -14.56 -34.68
C ARG A 260 -23.43 -15.98 -34.33
N ASN A 261 -24.67 -16.16 -33.88
CA ASN A 261 -25.32 -17.47 -33.92
C ASN A 261 -25.59 -17.81 -35.39
N GLY A 262 -25.03 -18.91 -35.87
CA GLY A 262 -25.31 -19.44 -37.20
C GLY A 262 -25.55 -20.94 -37.09
N THR A 263 -26.82 -21.33 -37.05
CA THR A 263 -27.30 -22.64 -37.50
C THR A 263 -27.41 -22.57 -39.03
N ASP A 264 -26.53 -23.27 -39.75
CA ASP A 264 -26.90 -24.16 -40.86
C ASP A 264 -25.68 -24.65 -41.68
N GLY A 265 -25.60 -25.98 -41.79
CA GLY A 265 -25.43 -26.75 -43.03
C GLY A 265 -24.37 -26.37 -44.10
N ARG A 266 -23.31 -27.19 -44.11
CA ARG A 266 -22.62 -27.82 -45.28
C ARG A 266 -21.59 -27.04 -46.14
N THR A 267 -20.49 -27.78 -46.34
CA THR A 267 -19.50 -27.85 -47.44
C THR A 267 -18.43 -26.76 -47.61
N GLY A 268 -17.16 -27.21 -47.64
CA GLY A 268 -16.09 -26.59 -48.43
C GLY A 268 -14.80 -26.19 -47.70
N GLU A 269 -13.85 -27.13 -47.62
CA GLU A 269 -12.39 -26.97 -47.85
C GLU A 269 -11.57 -25.76 -47.31
N THR A 270 -10.59 -26.11 -46.47
CA THR A 270 -9.12 -25.86 -46.61
C THR A 270 -8.56 -24.43 -46.73
N ALA A 271 -7.76 -24.03 -45.72
CA ALA A 271 -6.37 -23.50 -45.82
C ALA A 271 -6.01 -22.68 -44.55
N LEU A 272 -5.12 -23.11 -43.66
CA LEU A 272 -3.64 -23.06 -43.70
C LEU A 272 -2.99 -21.65 -43.70
N ALA A 273 -2.29 -21.38 -42.59
CA ALA A 273 -0.93 -20.84 -42.44
C ALA A 273 -0.48 -19.52 -43.13
N GLY A 274 0.37 -18.79 -42.38
CA GLY A 274 1.23 -17.69 -42.85
C GLY A 274 0.63 -16.30 -42.62
N ALA A 275 1.38 -15.26 -42.24
CA ALA A 275 2.81 -15.08 -42.36
C ALA A 275 3.35 -14.09 -41.31
N LEU A 276 4.48 -14.49 -40.74
CA LEU A 276 5.59 -13.64 -40.30
C LEU A 276 6.12 -12.83 -41.50
N LEU A 277 6.69 -11.66 -41.20
CA LEU A 277 7.64 -10.85 -41.99
C LEU A 277 7.08 -9.96 -43.12
N GLY A 278 7.22 -8.64 -42.91
CA GLY A 278 8.16 -7.86 -43.74
C GLY A 278 7.60 -6.70 -44.58
N HIS A 279 8.37 -5.61 -44.55
CA HIS A 279 8.54 -4.52 -45.54
C HIS A 279 7.58 -3.32 -45.45
N ARG A 280 8.06 -2.05 -45.46
CA ARG A 280 9.35 -1.45 -45.84
C ARG A 280 9.73 -0.32 -44.90
#